data_AF-A0A963JVU8-F1
#
_entry.id   AF-A0A963JVU8-F1
#
_cell.length_a   1.000
_cell.length_b   1.000
_cell.length_c   1.000
_cell.angle_alpha   90.00
_cell.angle_beta   90.00
_cell.angle_gamma   90.00
#
_symmetry.space_group_name_H-M   'P 1'
#
loop_
_entity.id
_entity.type
_entity.pdbx_description
1 polymer ?
#
loop_
_entity_poly.entity_id
_entity_poly.type
_entity_poly.pdbx_seq_one_letter_code
_entity_poly.pdbx_strand_id
1 'polypeptide(L)'
;MLLPKLRLLSILWLALVAALTAMPPGVQAAGAGTYEAELPADLATAKDMCALLPCKDVFPGATHFSERKGQPPYVEAYDKVGEGSQLLGYVMLSTDITDTPAYSGKPVVTLIGMDKTGHFVGVKVLKHSEPILLLGIPESALLQFNDQYLGKSVADKIEIGQSRPDENVVGLDAISGATVTVIAQNQVMMA
;
A
#
# COMPACT_ATOMS: atom_id res chain seq x y z
N MET A 1 14.16 80.38 -28.32
CA MET A 1 12.84 80.02 -27.74
C MET A 1 12.34 78.79 -28.45
N LEU A 2 12.69 77.59 -27.96
CA LEU A 2 12.02 76.29 -28.19
C LEU A 2 12.84 75.20 -27.45
N LEU A 3 12.20 74.50 -26.52
CA LEU A 3 12.69 73.29 -25.85
C LEU A 3 12.46 72.07 -26.78
N PRO A 4 13.18 70.94 -26.62
CA PRO A 4 12.62 69.89 -25.77
C PRO A 4 13.64 69.21 -24.83
N LYS A 5 13.19 68.98 -23.59
CA LYS A 5 13.81 68.11 -22.60
C LYS A 5 13.73 66.67 -23.08
N LEU A 6 14.87 66.02 -23.25
CA LEU A 6 14.97 64.55 -23.33
C LEU A 6 15.85 64.09 -22.18
N ARG A 7 15.49 62.94 -21.61
CA ARG A 7 16.17 62.18 -20.54
C ARG A 7 15.77 62.54 -19.12
N LEU A 8 14.62 62.00 -18.72
CA LEU A 8 14.48 61.34 -17.42
C LEU A 8 13.15 60.57 -17.47
N LEU A 9 13.19 59.27 -17.76
CA LEU A 9 12.16 58.33 -17.30
C LEU A 9 12.72 56.89 -17.45
N SER A 10 13.38 56.45 -16.38
CA SER A 10 13.14 55.16 -15.70
C SER A 10 12.94 53.92 -16.60
N ILE A 11 13.94 53.05 -16.83
CA ILE A 11 14.56 52.09 -15.89
C ILE A 11 13.55 51.36 -14.97
N LEU A 12 12.27 51.27 -15.35
CA LEU A 12 11.25 50.54 -14.58
C LEU A 12 10.43 49.55 -15.42
N TRP A 13 11.00 49.04 -16.51
CA TRP A 13 10.34 48.08 -17.41
C TRP A 13 11.24 46.89 -17.78
N LEU A 14 12.12 46.47 -16.87
CA LEU A 14 12.95 45.26 -17.08
C LEU A 14 13.21 44.45 -15.80
N ALA A 15 12.42 44.66 -14.75
CA ALA A 15 12.52 43.91 -13.48
C ALA A 15 11.26 43.11 -13.13
N LEU A 16 10.24 43.06 -14.02
CA LEU A 16 8.96 42.39 -13.75
C LEU A 16 8.67 41.19 -14.68
N VAL A 17 9.68 40.64 -15.35
CA VAL A 17 9.55 39.41 -16.16
C VAL A 17 10.54 38.31 -15.71
N ALA A 18 11.40 38.58 -14.73
CA ALA A 18 12.41 37.64 -14.25
C ALA A 18 12.10 37.03 -12.87
N ALA A 19 10.83 36.98 -12.46
CA ALA A 19 10.41 36.46 -11.15
C ALA A 19 9.39 35.31 -11.25
N LEU A 20 9.37 34.56 -12.35
CA LEU A 20 8.44 33.43 -12.55
C LEU A 20 9.11 32.10 -12.94
N THR A 21 10.38 31.88 -12.58
CA THR A 21 11.02 30.57 -12.74
C THR A 21 12.04 30.31 -11.62
N ALA A 22 11.56 30.22 -10.38
CA ALA A 22 12.33 29.64 -9.29
C ALA A 22 11.38 28.95 -8.31
N MET A 23 10.73 27.88 -8.77
CA MET A 23 10.23 26.88 -7.83
C MET A 23 11.45 26.22 -7.18
N PRO A 24 11.59 26.24 -5.85
CA PRO A 24 12.62 25.46 -5.19
C PRO A 24 12.36 23.97 -5.47
N PRO A 25 13.39 23.16 -5.76
CA PRO A 25 13.26 21.71 -5.81
C PRO A 25 13.02 21.23 -4.38
N GLY A 26 11.76 21.19 -3.94
CA GLY A 26 11.45 20.94 -2.54
C GLY A 26 9.98 20.98 -2.14
N VAL A 27 9.04 21.20 -3.07
CA VAL A 27 7.63 20.85 -2.79
C VAL A 27 7.46 19.38 -3.13
N GLN A 28 7.96 18.51 -2.24
CA GLN A 28 7.47 17.15 -2.18
C GLN A 28 6.00 17.23 -1.77
N ALA A 29 5.13 16.66 -2.59
CA ALA A 29 3.74 16.45 -2.22
C ALA A 29 3.71 15.76 -0.86
N ALA A 30 3.04 16.38 0.10
CA ALA A 30 2.88 15.81 1.43
C ALA A 30 2.12 14.48 1.31
N GLY A 31 2.81 13.38 1.60
CA GLY A 31 2.24 12.03 1.76
C GLY A 31 1.52 11.49 0.53
N ALA A 32 2.24 10.80 -0.37
CA ALA A 32 1.60 9.86 -1.26
C ALA A 32 1.05 8.70 -0.41
N GLY A 33 -0.19 8.84 0.07
CA GLY A 33 -0.94 7.75 0.68
C GLY A 33 -1.10 6.60 -0.32
N THR A 34 -1.57 5.45 0.17
CA THR A 34 -1.90 4.29 -0.66
C THR A 34 -3.14 4.54 -1.53
N TYR A 35 -3.89 5.62 -1.27
CA TYR A 35 -4.98 6.07 -2.13
C TYR A 35 -4.50 6.42 -3.54
N GLU A 36 -4.97 5.65 -4.52
CA GLU A 36 -4.64 5.76 -5.94
C GLU A 36 -3.14 5.71 -6.27
N ALA A 37 -2.31 5.17 -5.38
CA ALA A 37 -0.88 4.98 -5.62
C ALA A 37 -0.62 4.26 -6.95
N GLU A 38 0.41 4.68 -7.68
CA GLU A 38 0.83 4.01 -8.91
C GLU A 38 1.62 2.76 -8.56
N LEU A 39 1.24 1.64 -9.18
CA LEU A 39 1.97 0.37 -9.07
C LEU A 39 2.78 0.14 -10.34
N PRO A 40 3.92 -0.56 -10.28
CA PRO A 40 4.68 -0.93 -11.46
C PRO A 40 3.80 -1.64 -12.50
N ALA A 41 3.91 -1.23 -13.77
CA ALA A 41 3.03 -1.71 -14.84
C ALA A 41 3.17 -3.22 -15.11
N ASP A 42 4.35 -3.78 -14.83
CA ASP A 42 4.69 -5.18 -15.03
C ASP A 42 4.49 -6.05 -13.77
N LEU A 43 3.97 -5.49 -12.68
CA LEU A 43 3.89 -6.13 -11.36
C LEU A 43 3.24 -7.52 -11.37
N ALA A 44 2.17 -7.69 -12.15
CA ALA A 44 1.45 -8.96 -12.29
C ALA A 44 2.26 -10.07 -12.97
N THR A 45 3.34 -9.70 -13.67
CA THR A 45 4.18 -10.64 -14.45
C THR A 45 5.64 -10.64 -14.03
N ALA A 46 6.06 -9.70 -13.19
CA ALA A 46 7.42 -9.56 -12.72
C ALA A 46 7.86 -10.81 -11.96
N LYS A 47 8.93 -11.47 -12.44
CA LYS A 47 9.48 -12.67 -11.80
C LYS A 47 10.03 -12.37 -10.41
N ASP A 48 10.81 -11.30 -10.29
CA ASP A 48 11.31 -10.80 -9.01
C ASP A 48 10.36 -9.70 -8.48
N MET A 49 9.27 -10.14 -7.86
CA MET A 49 8.27 -9.23 -7.27
C MET A 49 8.89 -8.37 -6.15
N CYS A 50 9.78 -8.93 -5.35
CA CYS A 50 10.35 -8.25 -4.19
C CYS A 50 11.46 -7.26 -4.54
N ALA A 51 11.93 -7.24 -5.79
CA ALA A 51 12.68 -6.11 -6.34
C ALA A 51 11.81 -4.88 -6.61
N LEU A 52 10.50 -5.07 -6.84
CA LEU A 52 9.56 -3.99 -7.14
C LEU A 52 8.73 -3.54 -5.92
N LEU A 53 8.52 -4.44 -4.95
CA LEU A 53 7.67 -4.23 -3.80
C LEU A 53 8.44 -4.32 -2.48
N PRO A 54 7.99 -3.63 -1.41
CA PRO A 54 8.69 -3.60 -0.12
C PRO A 54 8.41 -4.87 0.71
N CYS A 55 8.84 -6.04 0.24
CA CYS A 55 8.60 -7.33 0.92
C CYS A 55 9.17 -7.40 2.35
N LYS A 56 10.23 -6.63 2.64
CA LYS A 56 10.80 -6.53 4.00
C LYS A 56 9.82 -5.93 5.01
N ASP A 57 8.89 -5.09 4.56
CA ASP A 57 7.91 -4.43 5.44
C ASP A 57 6.86 -5.43 5.95
N VAL A 58 6.61 -6.51 5.19
CA VAL A 58 5.63 -7.54 5.56
C VAL A 58 6.27 -8.82 6.08
N PHE A 59 7.60 -8.90 6.08
CA PHE A 59 8.32 -10.05 6.62
C PHE A 59 9.53 -9.62 7.46
N PRO A 60 9.29 -9.12 8.69
CA PRO A 60 10.37 -8.77 9.61
C PRO A 60 11.30 -9.97 9.85
N GLY A 61 12.60 -9.75 9.76
CA GLY A 61 13.62 -10.80 9.93
C GLY A 61 14.04 -11.50 8.64
N ALA A 62 13.28 -11.38 7.55
CA ALA A 62 13.75 -11.83 6.24
C ALA A 62 14.72 -10.82 5.64
N THR A 63 15.84 -11.30 5.11
CA THR A 63 16.82 -10.46 4.39
C THR A 63 16.92 -10.78 2.91
N HIS A 64 16.38 -11.93 2.49
CA HIS A 64 16.37 -12.40 1.12
C HIS A 64 15.02 -13.00 0.72
N PHE A 65 14.68 -12.87 -0.56
CA PHE A 65 13.41 -13.31 -1.14
C PHE A 65 13.68 -14.02 -2.47
N SER A 66 12.92 -15.08 -2.76
CA SER A 66 13.00 -15.77 -4.05
C SER A 66 12.32 -14.98 -5.18
N GLU A 67 12.52 -15.41 -6.43
CA GLU A 67 11.54 -15.13 -7.49
C GLU A 67 10.18 -15.76 -7.14
N ARG A 68 9.12 -15.35 -7.86
CA ARG A 68 7.80 -15.97 -7.76
C ARG A 68 7.85 -17.47 -8.06
N LYS A 69 7.10 -18.24 -7.26
CA LYS A 69 6.95 -19.70 -7.36
C LYS A 69 5.48 -20.08 -7.20
N GLY A 70 5.16 -21.31 -7.61
CA GLY A 70 3.83 -21.90 -7.36
C GLY A 70 2.69 -21.33 -8.21
N GLN A 71 1.50 -21.86 -7.96
CA GLN A 71 0.24 -21.40 -8.51
C GLN A 71 -0.85 -21.61 -7.43
N PRO A 72 -1.41 -20.55 -6.82
CA PRO A 72 -1.14 -19.13 -7.07
C PRO A 72 0.32 -18.71 -6.76
N PRO A 73 0.85 -17.65 -7.40
CA PRO A 73 2.20 -17.16 -7.17
C PRO A 73 2.45 -16.73 -5.71
N TYR A 74 3.59 -17.16 -5.15
CA TYR A 74 4.13 -16.71 -3.88
C TYR A 74 5.65 -16.52 -3.97
N VAL A 75 6.23 -15.81 -3.00
CA VAL A 75 7.66 -15.62 -2.85
C VAL A 75 8.11 -16.22 -1.52
N GLU A 76 9.19 -16.99 -1.50
CA GLU A 76 9.78 -17.52 -0.27
C GLU A 76 10.64 -16.45 0.41
N ALA A 77 10.50 -16.31 1.72
CA ALA A 77 11.26 -15.37 2.55
C ALA A 77 12.31 -16.11 3.39
N TYR A 78 13.56 -15.65 3.31
CA TYR A 78 14.73 -16.28 3.95
C TYR A 78 15.46 -15.32 4.89
N ASP A 79 16.07 -15.87 5.93
CA ASP A 79 16.89 -15.14 6.89
C ASP A 79 18.19 -14.57 6.29
N LYS A 80 18.77 -15.26 5.29
CA LYS A 80 20.01 -14.90 4.61
C LYS A 80 20.12 -15.56 3.23
N VAL A 81 21.15 -15.15 2.48
CA VAL A 81 21.55 -15.74 1.20
C VAL A 81 22.61 -16.83 1.42
N GLY A 82 22.56 -17.90 0.62
CA GLY A 82 23.63 -18.92 0.54
C GLY A 82 23.40 -20.17 1.39
N GLU A 83 24.44 -20.99 1.55
CA GLU A 83 24.34 -22.25 2.30
C GLU A 83 23.88 -22.05 3.74
N GLY A 84 22.98 -22.94 4.18
CA GLY A 84 22.35 -22.86 5.48
C GLY A 84 21.34 -21.72 5.62
N SER A 85 20.82 -21.16 4.51
CA SER A 85 19.65 -20.30 4.54
C SER A 85 18.44 -21.04 5.13
N GLN A 86 17.67 -20.33 5.94
CA GLN A 86 16.48 -20.86 6.58
C GLN A 86 15.25 -20.21 5.95
N LEU A 87 14.34 -21.05 5.43
CA LEU A 87 13.01 -20.60 5.05
C LEU A 87 12.24 -20.16 6.30
N LEU A 88 11.82 -18.89 6.29
CA LEU A 88 11.04 -18.28 7.36
C LEU A 88 9.53 -18.34 7.07
N GLY A 89 9.15 -18.19 5.79
CA GLY A 89 7.77 -18.20 5.35
C GLY A 89 7.62 -17.68 3.92
N TYR A 90 6.49 -17.03 3.65
CA TYR A 90 6.06 -16.65 2.32
C TYR A 90 5.56 -15.20 2.27
N VAL A 91 5.70 -14.58 1.10
CA VAL A 91 5.11 -13.29 0.77
C VAL A 91 4.23 -13.44 -0.47
N MET A 92 3.03 -12.89 -0.43
CA MET A 92 2.05 -12.94 -1.51
C MET A 92 1.51 -11.55 -1.79
N LEU A 93 1.18 -11.28 -3.04
CA LEU A 93 0.42 -10.10 -3.44
C LEU A 93 -1.02 -10.55 -3.69
N SER A 94 -1.99 -9.84 -3.11
CA SER A 94 -3.39 -10.27 -3.09
C SER A 94 -3.95 -10.57 -4.49
N THR A 95 -3.61 -9.74 -5.48
CA THR A 95 -4.08 -9.87 -6.86
C THR A 95 -3.51 -11.07 -7.61
N ASP A 96 -2.47 -11.73 -7.09
CA ASP A 96 -2.00 -13.02 -7.63
C ASP A 96 -2.85 -14.20 -7.15
N ILE A 97 -3.61 -14.01 -6.06
CA ILE A 97 -4.49 -15.01 -5.46
C ILE A 97 -5.93 -14.77 -5.93
N THR A 98 -6.41 -13.53 -5.80
CA THR A 98 -7.77 -13.13 -6.17
C THR A 98 -7.86 -11.65 -6.55
N ASP A 99 -8.66 -11.35 -7.58
CA ASP A 99 -8.99 -9.99 -8.02
C ASP A 99 -10.33 -9.49 -7.44
N THR A 100 -10.64 -9.87 -6.20
CA THR A 100 -11.91 -9.50 -5.56
C THR A 100 -12.07 -7.97 -5.52
N PRO A 101 -13.11 -7.41 -6.16
CA PRO A 101 -13.35 -5.97 -6.13
C PRO A 101 -13.87 -5.53 -4.76
N ALA A 102 -13.43 -4.36 -4.30
CA ALA A 102 -13.97 -3.68 -3.13
C ALA A 102 -15.08 -2.68 -3.54
N TYR A 103 -15.45 -1.73 -2.67
CA TYR A 103 -16.58 -0.84 -2.94
C TYR A 103 -16.38 0.04 -4.17
N SER A 104 -15.14 0.47 -4.44
CA SER A 104 -14.79 1.24 -5.64
C SER A 104 -14.88 0.45 -6.96
N GLY A 105 -15.13 -0.86 -6.90
CA GLY A 105 -15.05 -1.76 -8.05
C GLY A 105 -13.62 -2.15 -8.43
N LYS A 106 -12.60 -1.67 -7.69
CA LYS A 106 -11.20 -2.05 -7.85
C LYS A 106 -10.72 -2.85 -6.63
N PRO A 107 -9.69 -3.71 -6.76
CA PRO A 107 -9.10 -4.40 -5.61
C PRO A 107 -8.41 -3.43 -4.64
N VAL A 108 -8.38 -3.79 -3.36
CA VAL A 108 -7.42 -3.25 -2.40
C VAL A 108 -6.14 -4.09 -2.51
N VAL A 109 -5.15 -3.56 -3.22
CA VAL A 109 -3.92 -4.29 -3.51
C VAL A 109 -3.08 -4.37 -2.25
N THR A 110 -2.85 -5.59 -1.76
CA THR A 110 -2.28 -5.85 -0.44
C THR A 110 -1.10 -6.82 -0.56
N LEU A 111 0.03 -6.47 0.03
CA LEU A 111 1.16 -7.36 0.22
C LEU A 111 1.02 -8.06 1.58
N ILE A 112 1.17 -9.38 1.58
CA ILE A 112 0.85 -10.24 2.72
C ILE A 112 2.08 -11.10 3.02
N GLY A 113 2.58 -11.05 4.25
CA GLY A 113 3.61 -11.95 4.76
C GLY A 113 2.99 -13.00 5.67
N MET A 114 3.40 -14.25 5.51
CA MET A 114 2.86 -15.40 6.24
C MET A 114 3.96 -16.35 6.66
N ASP A 115 4.00 -16.75 7.93
CA ASP A 115 4.97 -17.75 8.38
C ASP A 115 4.64 -19.17 7.85
N LYS A 116 5.55 -20.11 8.09
CA LYS A 116 5.39 -21.51 7.66
C LYS A 116 4.19 -22.24 8.28
N THR A 117 3.62 -21.69 9.35
CA THR A 117 2.47 -22.25 10.07
C THR A 117 1.16 -21.56 9.69
N GLY A 118 1.18 -20.62 8.75
CA GLY A 118 -0.01 -19.94 8.24
C GLY A 118 -0.44 -18.74 9.07
N HIS A 119 0.42 -18.18 9.91
CA HIS A 119 0.13 -16.94 10.64
C HIS A 119 0.57 -15.73 9.84
N PHE A 120 -0.25 -14.68 9.81
CA PHE A 120 0.11 -13.41 9.21
C PHE A 120 1.22 -12.74 10.04
N VAL A 121 2.35 -12.46 9.42
CA VAL A 121 3.51 -11.78 10.05
C VAL A 121 3.69 -10.35 9.56
N GLY A 122 2.95 -9.95 8.52
CA GLY A 122 2.91 -8.58 8.02
C GLY A 122 1.81 -8.40 6.98
N VAL A 123 1.19 -7.23 6.97
CA VAL A 123 0.17 -6.85 5.98
C VAL A 123 0.44 -5.41 5.57
N LYS A 124 0.46 -5.13 4.27
CA LYS A 124 0.68 -3.77 3.77
C LYS A 124 -0.25 -3.50 2.60
N VAL A 125 -1.15 -2.54 2.76
CA VAL A 125 -1.90 -1.99 1.62
C VAL A 125 -0.91 -1.23 0.74
N LEU A 126 -0.87 -1.58 -0.54
CA LEU A 126 -0.02 -0.92 -1.55
C LEU A 126 -0.82 0.10 -2.34
N LYS A 127 -2.08 -0.20 -2.64
CA LYS A 127 -2.99 0.67 -3.39
C LYS A 127 -4.43 0.40 -3.02
N HIS A 128 -5.24 1.45 -2.88
CA HIS A 128 -6.69 1.33 -2.90
C HIS A 128 -7.34 2.52 -3.61
N SER A 129 -8.60 2.39 -4.02
CA SER A 129 -9.42 3.48 -4.59
C SER A 129 -10.72 3.69 -3.80
N GLU A 130 -10.77 3.23 -2.56
CA GLU A 130 -11.99 3.25 -1.75
C GLU A 130 -12.38 4.68 -1.37
N PRO A 131 -13.67 5.05 -1.47
CA PRO A 131 -14.14 6.40 -1.19
C PRO A 131 -14.25 6.70 0.31
N ILE A 132 -13.52 5.99 1.17
CA ILE A 132 -13.52 6.20 2.62
C ILE A 132 -13.07 7.63 2.98
N LEU A 133 -12.12 8.18 2.22
CA LEU A 133 -11.66 9.57 2.38
C LEU A 133 -12.77 10.58 2.07
N LEU A 134 -13.63 10.29 1.09
CA LEU A 134 -14.78 11.14 0.73
C LEU A 134 -15.85 11.15 1.82
N LEU A 135 -15.86 10.11 2.67
CA LEU A 135 -16.72 10.01 3.86
C LEU A 135 -16.07 10.63 5.10
N GLY A 136 -14.89 11.25 4.98
CA GLY A 136 -14.15 11.83 6.11
C GLY A 136 -13.46 10.80 7.00
N ILE A 137 -13.39 9.53 6.56
CA ILE A 137 -12.69 8.47 7.28
C ILE A 137 -11.22 8.54 6.86
N PRO A 138 -10.26 8.68 7.81
CA PRO A 138 -8.84 8.74 7.45
C PRO A 138 -8.36 7.40 6.89
N GLU A 139 -7.39 7.44 5.97
CA GLU A 139 -6.76 6.25 5.41
C GLU A 139 -6.20 5.30 6.49
N SER A 140 -5.72 5.87 7.61
CA SER A 140 -5.24 5.09 8.75
C SER A 140 -6.27 4.10 9.29
N ALA A 141 -7.58 4.33 9.12
CA ALA A 141 -8.61 3.37 9.52
C ALA A 141 -8.54 2.07 8.69
N LEU A 142 -8.23 2.16 7.39
CA LEU A 142 -8.02 0.99 6.53
C LEU A 142 -6.72 0.27 6.87
N LEU A 143 -5.66 1.02 7.17
CA LEU A 143 -4.39 0.43 7.61
C LEU A 143 -4.55 -0.31 8.95
N GLN A 144 -5.17 0.34 9.94
CA GLN A 144 -5.48 -0.26 11.24
C GLN A 144 -6.39 -1.48 11.11
N PHE A 145 -7.36 -1.45 10.19
CA PHE A 145 -8.19 -2.61 9.91
C PHE A 145 -7.33 -3.82 9.50
N ASN A 146 -6.37 -3.63 8.59
CA ASN A 146 -5.47 -4.68 8.12
C ASN A 146 -4.46 -5.13 9.18
N ASP A 147 -4.01 -4.24 10.07
CA ASP A 147 -3.09 -4.59 11.15
C ASP A 147 -3.70 -5.60 12.14
N GLN A 148 -5.04 -5.70 12.21
CA GLN A 148 -5.71 -6.68 13.08
C GLN A 148 -5.44 -8.14 12.69
N TYR A 149 -5.00 -8.42 11.46
CA TYR A 149 -4.67 -9.78 11.01
C TYR A 149 -3.35 -10.30 11.61
N LEU A 150 -2.46 -9.42 12.07
CA LEU A 150 -1.14 -9.82 12.56
C LEU A 150 -1.26 -10.84 13.70
N GLY A 151 -0.55 -11.95 13.56
CA GLY A 151 -0.55 -13.09 14.48
C GLY A 151 -1.75 -14.04 14.36
N LYS A 152 -2.82 -13.65 13.65
CA LYS A 152 -3.94 -14.57 13.34
C LYS A 152 -3.53 -15.60 12.31
N SER A 153 -4.21 -16.74 12.31
CA SER A 153 -3.99 -17.81 11.35
C SER A 153 -4.96 -17.73 10.19
N VAL A 154 -4.53 -18.13 9.00
CA VAL A 154 -5.44 -18.39 7.87
C VAL A 154 -6.46 -19.51 8.16
N ALA A 155 -6.20 -20.35 9.15
CA ALA A 155 -7.13 -21.39 9.58
C ALA A 155 -8.21 -20.86 10.55
N ASP A 156 -8.08 -19.62 11.03
CA ASP A 156 -9.06 -19.02 11.94
C ASP A 156 -10.36 -18.72 11.18
N LYS A 157 -11.51 -18.88 11.87
CA LYS A 157 -12.78 -18.38 11.37
C LYS A 157 -12.89 -16.89 11.66
N ILE A 158 -12.41 -16.07 10.73
CA ILE A 158 -12.38 -14.61 10.86
C ILE A 158 -13.64 -13.97 10.25
N GLU A 159 -14.34 -13.18 11.04
CA GLU A 159 -15.52 -12.42 10.61
C GLU A 159 -15.41 -10.94 10.98
N ILE A 160 -16.08 -10.08 10.21
CA ILE A 160 -16.18 -8.65 10.53
C ILE A 160 -17.26 -8.44 11.59
N GLY A 161 -16.88 -7.82 12.71
CA GLY A 161 -17.77 -7.56 13.83
C GLY A 161 -17.28 -8.22 15.12
N GLN A 162 -18.22 -8.53 16.02
CA GLN A 162 -17.91 -9.04 17.35
C GLN A 162 -17.37 -10.48 17.29
N SER A 163 -16.32 -10.74 18.09
CA SER A 163 -15.83 -12.10 18.34
C SER A 163 -16.91 -12.95 19.01
N ARG A 164 -16.98 -14.23 18.66
CA ARG A 164 -17.87 -15.22 19.29
C ARG A 164 -17.05 -16.44 19.69
N PRO A 165 -16.44 -16.42 20.89
CA PRO A 165 -15.55 -17.49 21.34
C PRO A 165 -16.22 -18.87 21.39
N ASP A 166 -17.50 -18.92 21.78
CA ASP A 166 -18.29 -20.16 21.84
C ASP A 166 -18.47 -20.82 20.46
N GLU A 167 -18.31 -20.06 19.37
CA GLU A 167 -18.37 -20.53 17.98
C GLU A 167 -16.99 -20.62 17.32
N ASN A 168 -15.90 -20.39 18.07
CA ASN A 168 -14.54 -20.24 17.56
C ASN A 168 -14.41 -19.17 16.46
N VAL A 169 -15.16 -18.06 16.57
CA VAL A 169 -15.09 -16.94 15.63
C VAL A 169 -14.23 -15.82 16.18
N VAL A 170 -13.22 -15.44 15.40
CA VAL A 170 -12.38 -14.27 15.66
C VAL A 170 -13.00 -13.06 14.95
N GLY A 171 -13.42 -12.07 15.73
CA GLY A 171 -13.98 -10.82 15.22
C GLY A 171 -12.88 -9.81 14.88
N LEU A 172 -13.10 -9.04 13.81
CA LEU A 172 -12.33 -7.84 13.48
C LEU A 172 -13.23 -6.61 13.58
N ASP A 173 -12.69 -5.53 14.14
CA ASP A 173 -13.40 -4.24 14.18
C ASP A 173 -13.65 -3.74 12.77
N ALA A 174 -14.90 -3.35 12.49
CA ALA A 174 -15.29 -2.79 11.20
C ALA A 174 -14.93 -1.30 11.09
N ILE A 175 -14.91 -0.78 9.86
CA ILE A 175 -14.84 0.65 9.61
C ILE A 175 -16.27 1.18 9.40
N SER A 176 -16.70 2.09 10.28
CA SER A 176 -18.03 2.70 10.19
C SER A 176 -18.18 3.45 8.86
N GLY A 177 -19.22 3.14 8.09
CA GLY A 177 -19.46 3.71 6.76
C GLY A 177 -18.72 3.00 5.61
N ALA A 178 -17.90 1.99 5.88
CA ALA A 178 -17.12 1.27 4.86
C ALA A 178 -17.27 -0.27 4.95
N THR A 179 -18.47 -0.75 5.29
CA THR A 179 -18.76 -2.18 5.50
C THR A 179 -18.40 -3.05 4.29
N VAL A 180 -18.74 -2.61 3.08
CA VAL A 180 -18.46 -3.38 1.85
C VAL A 180 -16.95 -3.52 1.64
N THR A 181 -16.19 -2.45 1.87
CA THR A 181 -14.72 -2.44 1.78
C THR A 181 -14.10 -3.49 2.69
N VAL A 182 -14.46 -3.49 3.99
CA VAL A 182 -13.82 -4.39 4.96
C VAL A 182 -14.27 -5.85 4.80
N ILE A 183 -15.50 -6.10 4.33
CA ILE A 183 -15.94 -7.46 3.99
C ILE A 183 -15.16 -7.99 2.79
N ALA A 184 -15.03 -7.20 1.72
CA ALA A 184 -14.24 -7.59 0.55
C ALA A 184 -12.77 -7.81 0.92
N GLN A 185 -12.20 -6.95 1.75
CA GLN A 185 -10.83 -7.12 2.22
C GLN A 185 -10.66 -8.40 3.05
N ASN A 186 -11.64 -8.77 3.90
CA ASN A 186 -11.58 -10.04 4.62
C ASN A 186 -11.64 -11.24 3.68
N GLN A 187 -12.45 -11.18 2.62
CA GLN A 187 -12.47 -12.24 1.61
C GLN A 187 -11.11 -12.39 0.92
N VAL A 188 -10.43 -11.28 0.62
CA VAL A 188 -9.08 -11.29 0.04
C VAL A 188 -8.06 -11.92 1.00
N MET A 189 -8.09 -11.52 2.27
CA MET A 189 -7.13 -12.01 3.27
C MET A 189 -7.30 -13.51 3.58
N MET A 190 -8.51 -14.05 3.39
CA MET A 190 -8.89 -15.43 3.71
C MET A 190 -9.10 -16.32 2.46
N ALA A 191 -8.62 -15.89 1.29
CA ALA A 191 -8.78 -16.58 0.01
C ALA A 191 -7.87 -17.82 -0.16
#